data_AF-A0A5P0J7T0-F1
#
_entry.id   AF-A0A5P0J7T0-F1
#
_cell.length_a   1.000
_cell.length_b   1.000
_cell.length_c   1.000
_cell.angle_alpha   90.00
_cell.angle_beta   90.00
_cell.angle_gamma   90.00
#
_symmetry.space_group_name_H-M   'P 1'
#
loop_
_entity.id
_entity.type
_entity.pdbx_description
1 polymer ?
#
loop_
_entity_poly.entity_id
_entity_poly.type
_entity_poly.pdbx_seq_one_letter_code
_entity_poly.pdbx_strand_id
1 'polypeptide(L)'
;MSGLKQELGLAQGIGLLSTSLLGTGVFAVPALAALVAGNNSLWAWPVLIILVFPIAIVFAILGRHYPSAGGVAHFVGMAFGSRLERVTGWLFLSVIPVGLPAALQIAAGFGQAMFGWHSWQLLLAELGTLAL
;
A
#
# COMPACT_ATOMS: atom_id res chain seq x y z
N MET A 1 10.01 -20.77 22.53
CA MET A 1 9.72 -20.03 21.27
C MET A 1 10.05 -18.57 21.53
N SER A 2 11.12 -18.05 20.93
CA SER A 2 11.52 -16.65 21.11
C SER A 2 10.46 -15.76 20.45
N GLY A 3 9.69 -15.02 21.25
CA GLY A 3 8.68 -14.09 20.73
C GLY A 3 9.34 -12.97 19.92
N LEU A 4 8.69 -12.51 18.86
CA LEU A 4 9.08 -11.33 18.11
C LEU A 4 9.31 -10.16 19.10
N LYS A 5 10.49 -9.54 19.06
CA LYS A 5 10.77 -8.32 19.81
C LYS A 5 9.83 -7.21 19.32
N GLN A 6 8.84 -6.87 20.13
CA GLN A 6 7.89 -5.77 19.88
C GLN A 6 8.57 -4.41 20.15
N GLU A 7 9.60 -4.07 19.37
CA GLU A 7 10.40 -2.85 19.56
C GLU A 7 10.08 -1.75 18.53
N LEU A 8 9.03 -1.87 17.72
CA LEU A 8 8.60 -0.79 16.83
C LEU A 8 7.98 0.35 17.65
N GLY A 9 8.79 1.36 17.96
CA GLY A 9 8.34 2.59 18.60
C GLY A 9 7.42 3.41 17.69
N LEU A 10 6.66 4.36 18.27
CA LEU A 10 5.67 5.16 17.53
C LEU A 10 6.26 5.85 16.28
N ALA A 11 7.46 6.43 16.39
CA ALA A 11 8.11 7.07 15.25
C ALA A 11 8.50 6.07 14.14
N GLN A 12 8.95 4.86 14.50
CA GLN A 12 9.26 3.81 13.54
C GLN A 12 7.99 3.26 12.90
N GLY A 13 6.90 3.12 13.67
CA GLY A 13 5.59 2.75 13.15
C GLY A 13 5.03 3.78 12.17
N ILE A 14 5.11 5.07 12.49
CA ILE A 14 4.74 6.15 11.57
C ILE A 14 5.60 6.10 10.31
N GLY A 15 6.92 5.95 10.46
CA GLY A 15 7.84 5.87 9.32
C GLY A 15 7.51 4.69 8.41
N LEU A 16 7.33 3.49 8.99
CA LEU A 16 6.98 2.27 8.26
C LEU A 16 5.64 2.40 7.54
N LEU A 17 4.60 2.91 8.22
CA LEU A 17 3.29 3.11 7.61
C LEU A 17 3.35 4.17 6.52
N SER A 18 4.06 5.27 6.75
CA SER A 18 4.18 6.35 5.76
C SER A 18 4.87 5.88 4.50
N THR A 19 6.00 5.18 4.61
CA THR A 19 6.73 4.67 3.43
C THR A 19 5.95 3.57 2.72
N SER A 20 5.27 2.69 3.47
CA SER A 20 4.45 1.63 2.90
C SER A 20 3.19 2.16 2.20
N LEU A 21 2.53 3.21 2.73
CA LEU A 21 1.33 3.79 2.12
C LEU A 21 1.66 4.75 0.98
N LEU A 22 2.72 5.55 1.11
CA LEU A 22 3.12 6.49 0.05
C LEU A 22 3.49 5.73 -1.22
N GLY A 23 4.38 4.74 -1.08
CA GLY A 23 4.77 3.78 -2.12
C GLY A 23 4.73 4.36 -3.54
N THR A 24 4.11 3.62 -4.45
CA THR A 24 3.87 4.07 -5.83
C THR A 24 2.54 4.81 -6.00
N GLY A 25 1.62 4.64 -5.05
CA GLY A 25 0.28 5.26 -5.08
C GLY A 25 0.32 6.79 -5.04
N VAL A 26 1.23 7.39 -4.27
CA VAL A 26 1.37 8.85 -4.18
C VAL A 26 1.77 9.49 -5.51
N PHE A 27 2.41 8.75 -6.41
CA PHE A 27 2.82 9.26 -7.72
C PHE A 27 1.75 8.98 -8.79
N ALA A 28 1.15 7.79 -8.78
CA ALA A 28 0.17 7.38 -9.78
C ALA A 28 -1.19 8.07 -9.59
N VAL A 29 -1.70 8.12 -8.35
CA VAL A 29 -3.07 8.58 -8.07
C VAL A 29 -3.28 10.06 -8.43
N PRO A 30 -2.39 11.02 -8.10
CA PRO A 30 -2.59 12.40 -8.52
C PRO A 30 -2.55 12.57 -10.04
N ALA A 31 -1.64 11.85 -10.72
CA ALA A 31 -1.53 11.91 -12.17
C ALA A 31 -2.81 11.40 -12.85
N LEU A 32 -3.34 10.25 -12.40
CA LEU A 32 -4.59 9.70 -12.91
C LEU A 32 -5.79 10.58 -12.58
N ALA A 33 -5.85 11.14 -11.37
CA ALA A 33 -6.93 12.03 -10.96
C ALA A 33 -6.92 13.33 -11.79
N ALA A 34 -5.74 13.89 -12.07
CA ALA A 34 -5.61 15.05 -12.95
C ALA A 34 -6.00 14.73 -14.39
N LEU A 35 -5.66 13.54 -14.91
CA LEU A 35 -6.07 13.12 -16.26
C LEU A 35 -7.59 13.00 -16.41
N VAL A 36 -8.29 12.52 -15.38
CA VAL A 36 -9.74 12.31 -15.42
C VAL A 36 -10.54 13.56 -15.05
N ALA A 37 -10.13 14.28 -14.00
CA ALA A 37 -10.89 15.39 -13.42
C ALA A 37 -10.30 16.78 -13.73
N GLY A 38 -9.14 16.85 -14.38
CA GLY A 38 -8.46 18.11 -14.69
C GLY A 38 -8.23 18.97 -13.44
N ASN A 39 -8.60 20.24 -13.51
CA ASN A 39 -8.44 21.19 -12.41
C ASN A 39 -9.28 20.85 -11.17
N ASN A 40 -10.37 20.07 -11.34
CA ASN A 40 -11.20 19.64 -10.21
C ASN A 40 -10.55 18.53 -9.39
N SER A 41 -9.45 17.92 -9.87
CA SER A 41 -8.70 16.90 -9.13
C SER A 41 -8.20 17.40 -7.78
N LEU A 42 -7.97 18.71 -7.60
CA LEU A 42 -7.54 19.27 -6.32
C LEU A 42 -8.61 19.10 -5.23
N TRP A 43 -9.88 19.18 -5.57
CA TRP A 43 -11.00 18.99 -4.63
C TRP A 43 -11.23 17.53 -4.26
N ALA A 44 -10.79 16.58 -5.10
CA ALA A 44 -10.89 15.16 -4.80
C ALA A 44 -10.06 14.79 -3.55
N TRP A 45 -8.93 15.45 -3.32
CA TRP A 45 -8.03 15.15 -2.20
C TRP A 45 -8.64 15.44 -0.82
N PRO A 46 -9.15 16.65 -0.52
CA PRO A 46 -9.88 16.90 0.72
C PRO A 46 -11.06 15.96 0.94
N VAL A 47 -11.83 15.67 -0.11
CA VAL A 47 -12.98 14.76 -0.02
C VAL A 47 -12.53 13.34 0.35
N LEU A 48 -11.50 12.83 -0.32
CA LEU A 48 -10.92 11.52 -0.01
C LEU A 48 -10.36 11.46 1.41
N ILE A 49 -9.66 12.51 1.87
CA ILE A 49 -9.17 12.59 3.25
C ILE A 49 -10.33 12.49 4.23
N ILE A 50 -11.40 13.27 4.03
CA ILE A 50 -12.58 13.24 4.90
C ILE A 50 -13.22 11.85 4.94
N LEU A 51 -13.28 11.15 3.81
CA LEU A 51 -13.86 9.81 3.72
C LEU A 51 -12.97 8.73 4.36
N VAL A 52 -11.65 8.82 4.20
CA VAL A 52 -10.69 7.83 4.71
C VAL A 52 -10.40 8.03 6.20
N PHE A 53 -10.48 9.26 6.70
CA PHE A 53 -10.19 9.60 8.09
C PHE A 53 -11.01 8.78 9.12
N PRO A 54 -12.35 8.65 9.03
CA PRO A 54 -13.11 7.82 9.96
C PRO A 54 -12.72 6.35 9.86
N ILE A 55 -12.41 5.85 8.66
CA ILE A 55 -11.96 4.46 8.45
C ILE A 55 -10.62 4.24 9.18
N ALA A 56 -9.69 5.18 9.07
CA ALA A 56 -8.41 5.14 9.77
C ALA A 56 -8.60 5.13 11.30
N ILE A 57 -9.53 5.93 11.83
CA ILE A 57 -9.88 5.93 13.26
C ILE A 57 -10.41 4.56 13.68
N VAL A 58 -11.33 3.97 12.91
CA VAL A 58 -11.89 2.64 13.20
C VAL A 58 -10.78 1.59 13.28
N PHE A 59 -9.84 1.59 12.31
CA PHE A 59 -8.70 0.68 12.34
C PHE A 59 -7.75 0.93 13.50
N ALA A 60 -7.52 2.19 13.88
CA ALA A 60 -6.69 2.54 15.04
C ALA A 60 -7.31 2.03 16.35
N ILE A 61 -8.64 2.18 16.50
CA ILE A 61 -9.37 1.69 17.68
C ILE A 61 -9.35 0.16 17.72
N LEU A 62 -9.65 -0.51 16.61
CA LEU A 62 -9.63 -1.97 16.51
C LEU A 62 -8.22 -2.52 16.78
N GLY A 63 -7.19 -1.94 16.18
CA GLY A 63 -5.80 -2.35 16.39
C GLY A 63 -5.32 -2.19 17.84
N ARG A 64 -5.85 -1.21 18.57
CA ARG A 64 -5.57 -1.03 20.00
C ARG A 64 -6.29 -2.06 20.88
N HIS A 65 -7.54 -2.39 20.56
CA HIS A 65 -8.34 -3.32 21.37
C HIS A 65 -8.01 -4.79 21.08
N TYR A 66 -7.64 -5.10 19.83
CA TYR A 66 -7.38 -6.46 19.36
C TYR A 66 -6.00 -6.55 18.67
N PRO A 67 -4.89 -6.45 19.42
CA PRO A 67 -3.56 -6.48 18.85
C PRO A 67 -3.26 -7.85 18.24
N SER A 68 -3.12 -7.90 16.90
CA SER A 68 -2.87 -9.12 16.15
C SER A 68 -1.99 -8.84 14.93
N ALA A 69 -1.08 -9.77 14.64
CA ALA A 69 -0.26 -9.74 13.42
C ALA A 69 -1.08 -9.96 12.14
N GLY A 70 -2.30 -10.51 12.25
CA GLY A 70 -3.19 -10.76 11.10
C GLY A 70 -3.94 -9.53 10.59
N GLY A 71 -3.88 -8.39 11.31
CA GLY A 71 -4.50 -7.14 10.90
C GLY A 71 -6.00 -7.26 10.60
N VAL A 72 -6.43 -6.73 9.45
CA VAL A 72 -7.85 -6.67 9.04
C VAL A 72 -8.49 -8.05 8.92
N ALA A 73 -7.76 -9.04 8.41
CA ALA A 73 -8.27 -10.41 8.26
C ALA A 73 -8.67 -11.00 9.63
N HIS A 74 -7.89 -10.70 10.68
CA HIS A 74 -8.19 -11.12 12.03
C HIS A 74 -9.48 -10.48 12.56
N PHE A 75 -9.70 -9.18 12.31
CA PHE A 75 -10.94 -8.49 12.69
C PHE A 75 -12.16 -9.12 12.01
N VAL A 76 -12.04 -9.46 10.72
CA VAL A 76 -13.10 -10.17 9.98
C VAL A 76 -13.33 -11.56 10.54
N GLY A 77 -12.28 -12.28 10.93
CA GLY A 77 -12.38 -13.59 11.58
C GLY A 77 -13.13 -13.56 12.90
N MET A 78 -12.86 -12.55 13.74
CA MET A 78 -13.58 -12.37 15.00
C MET A 78 -15.06 -12.05 14.79
N ALA A 79 -15.41 -11.27 13.77
CA ALA A 79 -16.79 -10.84 13.52
C ALA A 79 -17.62 -11.88 12.73
N PHE A 80 -17.00 -12.59 11.79
CA PHE A 80 -17.71 -13.42 10.80
C PHE A 80 -17.19 -14.86 10.66
N GLY A 81 -16.17 -15.23 11.44
CA GLY A 81 -15.62 -16.59 11.49
C GLY A 81 -14.46 -16.87 10.53
N SER A 82 -13.84 -18.03 10.72
CA SER A 82 -12.56 -18.44 10.10
C SER A 82 -12.59 -18.54 8.58
N ARG A 83 -13.75 -18.80 7.97
CA ARG A 83 -13.89 -18.85 6.51
C ARG A 83 -13.67 -17.48 5.89
N LEU A 84 -14.31 -16.45 6.44
CA LEU A 84 -14.19 -15.08 5.92
C LEU A 84 -12.86 -14.43 6.27
N GLU A 85 -12.26 -14.79 7.40
CA GLU A 85 -10.85 -14.49 7.69
C GLU A 85 -9.93 -14.97 6.57
N ARG A 86 -10.06 -16.24 6.16
CA ARG A 86 -9.22 -16.83 5.12
C ARG A 86 -9.45 -16.18 3.76
N VAL A 87 -10.71 -15.91 3.39
CA VAL A 87 -11.05 -15.18 2.16
C VAL A 87 -10.42 -13.80 2.16
N THR A 88 -10.54 -13.06 3.26
CA THR A 88 -9.95 -11.73 3.41
C THR A 88 -8.43 -11.80 3.30
N GLY A 89 -7.78 -12.77 3.97
CA GLY A 89 -6.35 -13.00 3.83
C GLY A 89 -5.93 -13.26 2.38
N TRP A 90 -6.65 -14.10 1.64
CA TRP A 90 -6.40 -14.33 0.22
C TRP A 90 -6.60 -13.07 -0.64
N LEU A 91 -7.61 -12.25 -0.34
CA LEU A 91 -7.81 -10.98 -1.03
C LEU A 91 -6.62 -10.03 -0.82
N PHE A 92 -6.11 -9.90 0.41
CA PHE A 92 -4.90 -9.12 0.68
C PHE A 92 -3.67 -9.68 -0.05
N LEU A 93 -3.49 -11.00 -0.06
CA LEU A 93 -2.38 -11.64 -0.79
C LEU A 93 -2.50 -11.46 -2.31
N SER A 94 -3.73 -11.43 -2.84
CA SER A 94 -3.99 -11.24 -4.28
C SER A 94 -3.57 -9.86 -4.80
N VAL A 95 -3.40 -8.88 -3.91
CA VAL A 95 -2.91 -7.55 -4.28
C VAL A 95 -1.43 -7.61 -4.67
N ILE A 96 -0.63 -8.54 -4.12
CA ILE A 96 0.81 -8.65 -4.41
C ILE A 96 1.09 -8.85 -5.91
N PRO A 97 0.52 -9.85 -6.62
CA PRO A 97 0.79 -10.05 -8.04
C PRO A 97 0.31 -8.91 -8.94
N VAL A 98 -0.62 -8.07 -8.49
CA VAL A 98 -1.12 -6.91 -9.24
C VAL A 98 -0.33 -5.65 -8.93
N GLY A 99 0.00 -5.45 -7.65
CA GLY A 99 0.70 -4.27 -7.15
C GLY A 99 2.18 -4.27 -7.50
N LEU A 100 2.83 -5.45 -7.50
CA LEU A 100 4.25 -5.55 -7.80
C LEU A 100 4.58 -5.11 -9.25
N PRO A 101 3.89 -5.58 -10.31
CA PRO A 101 4.12 -5.07 -11.67
C PRO A 101 3.84 -3.57 -11.81
N ALA A 102 2.77 -3.08 -11.18
CA ALA A 102 2.43 -1.65 -11.22
C ALA A 102 3.53 -0.79 -10.54
N ALA A 103 4.07 -1.28 -9.42
CA ALA A 103 5.15 -0.61 -8.72
C ALA A 103 6.44 -0.58 -9.55
N LEU A 104 6.79 -1.70 -10.18
CA LEU A 104 7.97 -1.82 -11.05
C LEU A 104 7.88 -0.89 -12.26
N GLN A 105 6.74 -0.82 -12.92
CA GLN A 105 6.56 0.11 -14.06
C GLN A 105 6.76 1.57 -13.65
N ILE A 106 6.25 1.98 -12.49
CA ILE A 106 6.41 3.35 -12.00
C ILE A 106 7.88 3.63 -11.68
N ALA A 107 8.56 2.70 -10.99
CA ALA A 107 9.98 2.82 -10.69
C ALA A 107 10.85 2.88 -11.95
N ALA A 108 10.58 2.01 -12.94
CA ALA A 108 11.26 2.01 -14.23
C ALA A 108 10.99 3.30 -15.01
N GLY A 109 9.75 3.83 -14.97
CA GLY A 109 9.39 5.10 -15.58
C GLY A 109 10.16 6.29 -15.02
N PHE A 110 10.40 6.33 -13.70
CA PHE A 110 11.31 7.33 -13.11
C PHE A 110 12.75 7.15 -13.57
N GLY A 111 13.25 5.91 -13.63
CA GLY A 111 14.59 5.61 -14.15
C GLY A 111 14.76 6.03 -15.62
N GLN A 112 13.74 5.79 -16.45
CA GLN A 112 13.69 6.27 -17.83
C GLN A 112 13.75 7.80 -17.90
N ALA A 113 12.95 8.50 -17.09
CA ALA A 113 12.92 9.96 -17.08
C ALA A 113 14.25 10.58 -16.60
N MET A 114 14.94 9.92 -15.66
CA MET A 114 16.22 10.41 -15.12
C MET A 114 17.42 10.11 -16.02
N PHE A 115 17.48 8.93 -16.63
CA PHE A 115 18.67 8.45 -17.35
C PHE A 115 18.46 8.24 -18.85
N GLY A 116 17.25 8.44 -19.37
CA GLY A 116 16.94 8.25 -20.78
C GLY A 116 17.05 6.79 -21.23
N TRP A 117 16.80 5.82 -20.33
CA TRP A 117 16.91 4.40 -20.64
C TRP A 117 15.84 3.94 -21.63
N HIS A 118 16.22 3.09 -22.58
CA HIS A 118 15.30 2.58 -23.61
C HIS A 118 15.26 1.05 -23.63
N SER A 119 14.03 0.53 -23.73
CA SER A 119 13.63 -0.85 -24.04
C SER A 119 14.38 -1.95 -23.28
N TRP A 120 15.56 -2.33 -23.76
CA TRP A 120 16.40 -3.38 -23.18
C TRP A 120 16.92 -3.02 -21.78
N GLN A 121 17.31 -1.76 -21.56
CA GLN A 121 17.81 -1.30 -20.27
C GLN A 121 16.72 -1.29 -19.19
N LEU A 122 15.47 -0.99 -19.59
CA LEU A 122 14.32 -1.02 -18.70
C LEU A 122 13.93 -2.45 -18.33
N LEU A 123 13.88 -3.35 -19.32
CA LEU A 123 13.63 -4.77 -19.08
C LEU A 123 14.69 -5.38 -18.14
N LEU A 124 15.97 -5.04 -18.32
CA LEU A 124 17.00 -5.48 -17.38
C LEU A 124 16.84 -4.92 -15.97
N ALA A 125 16.44 -3.65 -15.85
CA ALA A 125 16.20 -3.03 -14.54
C ALA A 125 15.00 -3.66 -13.83
N GLU A 126 13.91 -3.93 -14.56
CA GLU A 126 12.72 -4.63 -14.05
C GLU A 126 13.05 -6.07 -13.65
N LEU A 127 13.79 -6.82 -14.48
CA LEU A 127 14.21 -8.19 -14.16
C LEU A 127 15.22 -8.23 -13.00
N GLY A 128 16.14 -7.26 -12.94
CA GLY A 128 17.12 -7.14 -11.86
C GLY A 128 16.49 -6.79 -10.52
N THR A 129 15.43 -5.98 -10.52
CA THR A 129 14.67 -5.64 -9.30
C THR A 129 13.78 -6.78 -8.82
N LEU A 130 13.29 -7.64 -9.72
CA LEU A 130 12.60 -8.88 -9.35
C LEU A 130 13.51 -9.98 -8.77
N ALA A 131 14.81 -9.91 -9.05
CA ALA A 131 15.79 -10.90 -8.60
C ALA A 131 16.41 -10.58 -7.21
N LEU A 132 16.19 -9.37 -6.68
CA LEU A 132 16.62 -8.90 -5.35
C LEU A 132 15.58 -9.21 -4.28
#